data_AF-A0A9J5Y5P3-F1
#
_entry.id   AF-A0A9J5Y5P3-F1
#
_cell.length_a   1.000
_cell.length_b   1.000
_cell.length_c   1.000
_cell.angle_alpha   90.00
_cell.angle_beta   90.00
_cell.angle_gamma   90.00
#
_symmetry.space_group_name_H-M   'P 1'
#
loop_
_entity.id
_entity.type
_entity.pdbx_description
1 polymer ?
#
loop_
_entity_poly.entity_id
_entity_poly.type
_entity_poly.pdbx_seq_one_letter_code
_entity_poly.pdbx_strand_id
1 'polypeptide(L)'
;MIGIENLKGEIIHSSDYRSVEKYKDKKVLVVRSGNSGMEIAFDLSNYESHTTITVRSPVLPGILEIKEHTVMFDNGDEHQFQAIIFATGYKNIATKWLKDYSSIFLQDGTLINWKGENGLYCAGFSKRGIAGISMVARAIADDLKIVRRDKI
;
A
#
# COMPACT_ATOMS: atom_id res chain seq x y z
N MET A 1 -2.35 -2.55 -15.63
CA MET A 1 -1.84 -1.26 -16.13
C MET A 1 -1.02 -1.59 -17.34
N ILE A 2 -1.37 -1.01 -18.49
CA ILE A 2 -0.86 -1.42 -19.80
C ILE A 2 0.45 -0.66 -20.06
N GLY A 3 1.46 -1.35 -20.60
CA GLY A 3 2.71 -0.74 -21.05
C GLY A 3 3.68 -0.32 -19.96
N ILE A 4 3.51 -0.80 -18.71
CA ILE A 4 4.44 -0.48 -17.62
C ILE A 4 5.87 -0.92 -17.94
N GLU A 5 6.01 -2.02 -18.68
CA GLU A 5 7.25 -2.60 -19.18
C GLU A 5 7.97 -1.73 -20.21
N ASN A 6 7.27 -0.78 -20.83
CA ASN A 6 7.82 0.05 -21.90
C ASN A 6 8.54 1.29 -21.38
N LEU A 7 8.34 1.69 -20.12
CA LEU A 7 8.95 2.91 -19.60
C LEU A 7 10.48 2.78 -19.58
N LYS A 8 11.17 3.75 -20.20
CA LYS A 8 12.65 3.87 -20.16
C LYS A 8 13.16 4.61 -18.92
N GLY A 9 12.26 5.05 -18.05
CA GLY A 9 12.53 5.71 -16.77
C GLY A 9 12.57 4.74 -15.59
N GLU A 10 12.81 5.28 -14.39
CA GLU A 10 12.83 4.46 -13.17
C GLU A 10 11.40 4.13 -12.72
N ILE A 11 11.13 2.86 -12.39
CA ILE A 11 9.88 2.45 -11.74
C ILE A 11 10.21 1.78 -10.41
N ILE A 12 9.67 2.32 -9.32
CA ILE A 12 9.81 1.72 -7.98
C ILE A 12 8.48 1.66 -7.25
N HIS A 13 8.38 0.78 -6.25
CA HIS A 13 7.35 0.86 -5.23
C HIS A 13 7.80 1.76 -4.09
N SER A 14 6.87 2.34 -3.33
CA SER A 14 7.21 3.21 -2.19
C SER A 14 8.03 2.52 -1.10
N SER A 15 8.07 1.18 -1.07
CA SER A 15 8.97 0.40 -0.18
C SER A 15 10.46 0.60 -0.48
N ASP A 16 10.77 0.94 -1.73
CA ASP A 16 12.13 1.05 -2.24
C ASP A 16 12.58 2.52 -2.32
N TYR A 17 11.68 3.45 -2.00
CA TYR A 17 12.02 4.85 -1.82
C TYR A 17 12.85 5.02 -0.54
N ARG A 18 13.98 5.72 -0.67
CA ARG A 18 14.93 5.94 0.44
C ARG A 18 15.32 7.40 0.62
N SER A 19 15.42 8.13 -0.49
CA SER A 19 16.07 9.43 -0.54
C SER A 19 15.57 10.20 -1.77
N VAL A 20 15.40 11.50 -1.61
CA VAL A 20 14.93 12.42 -2.64
C VAL A 20 16.03 12.83 -3.62
N GLU A 21 17.30 12.75 -3.22
CA GLU A 21 18.47 13.25 -3.95
C GLU A 21 18.57 12.66 -5.36
N LYS A 22 18.19 11.40 -5.55
CA LYS A 22 18.19 10.74 -6.87
C LYS A 22 17.14 11.28 -7.84
N TYR A 23 16.22 12.11 -7.35
CA TYR A 23 15.10 12.70 -8.08
C TYR A 23 15.23 14.20 -8.31
N LYS A 24 16.34 14.81 -7.86
CA LYS A 24 16.61 16.22 -8.12
C LYS A 24 16.50 16.53 -9.62
N ASP A 25 15.80 17.61 -9.96
CA ASP A 25 15.53 18.09 -11.32
C ASP A 25 14.76 17.10 -12.24
N LYS A 26 14.24 15.98 -11.70
CA LYS A 26 13.46 15.01 -12.48
C LYS A 26 11.96 15.28 -12.40
N LYS A 27 11.26 14.94 -13.48
CA LYS A 27 9.79 14.82 -13.50
C LYS A 27 9.40 13.47 -12.92
N VAL A 28 8.83 13.47 -11.71
CA VAL A 28 8.46 12.25 -10.99
C VAL A 28 6.95 12.17 -10.84
N LEU A 29 6.38 11.02 -11.21
CA LEU A 29 4.98 10.70 -10.98
C LEU A 29 4.83 9.85 -9.72
N VAL A 30 4.16 10.36 -8.70
CA VAL A 30 3.76 9.57 -7.52
C VAL A 30 2.35 9.04 -7.72
N VAL A 31 2.18 7.72 -7.67
CA VAL A 31 0.90 7.05 -7.93
C VAL A 31 0.16 6.76 -6.63
N ARG A 32 -1.00 7.42 -6.45
CA ARG A 32 -1.88 7.46 -5.28
C ARG A 32 -1.41 8.38 -4.13
N SER A 33 -2.38 8.75 -3.30
CA SER A 33 -2.23 9.66 -2.14
C SER A 33 -2.42 8.99 -0.78
N GLY A 34 -1.97 7.75 -0.60
CA GLY A 34 -1.83 7.20 0.76
C GLY A 34 -0.78 7.98 1.56
N ASN A 35 -0.64 7.71 2.87
CA ASN A 35 0.36 8.39 3.71
C ASN A 35 1.75 8.43 3.06
N SER A 36 2.26 7.27 2.62
CA SER A 36 3.56 7.19 1.93
C SER A 36 3.58 8.00 0.62
N GLY A 37 2.49 8.02 -0.14
CA GLY A 37 2.42 8.80 -1.38
C GLY A 37 2.49 10.30 -1.11
N MET A 38 1.88 10.76 -0.01
CA MET A 38 1.89 12.17 0.37
C MET A 38 3.22 12.60 0.99
N GLU A 39 3.82 11.77 1.83
CA GLU A 39 5.15 12.01 2.38
C GLU A 39 6.21 12.07 1.27
N ILE A 40 6.21 11.11 0.35
CA ILE A 40 7.15 11.09 -0.79
C ILE A 40 6.94 12.30 -1.69
N ALA A 41 5.70 12.64 -1.99
CA ALA A 41 5.43 13.81 -2.83
C ALA A 41 5.82 15.13 -2.16
N PHE A 42 5.63 15.24 -0.85
CA PHE A 42 6.08 16.38 -0.07
C PHE A 42 7.60 16.49 -0.07
N ASP A 43 8.30 15.37 0.15
CA ASP A 43 9.77 15.30 0.10
C ASP A 43 10.31 15.76 -1.27
N LEU A 44 9.76 15.18 -2.35
CA LEU A 44 10.06 15.57 -3.73
C LEU A 44 9.81 17.06 -4.01
N SER A 45 8.70 17.62 -3.52
CA SER A 45 8.35 19.03 -3.75
C SER A 45 9.30 20.03 -3.07
N ASN A 46 9.88 19.66 -1.92
CA ASN A 46 10.81 20.52 -1.18
C ASN A 46 12.24 20.48 -1.73
N TYR A 47 12.58 19.51 -2.58
CA TYR A 47 13.95 19.25 -3.03
C TYR A 47 14.19 19.53 -4.52
N GLU A 48 13.56 20.58 -5.05
CA GLU A 48 13.72 21.05 -6.44
C GLU A 48 13.37 20.01 -7.52
N SER A 49 12.58 18.98 -7.20
CA SER A 49 12.09 18.04 -8.22
C SER A 49 10.71 18.48 -8.76
N HIS A 50 10.51 18.30 -10.07
CA HIS A 50 9.22 18.58 -10.70
C HIS A 50 8.25 17.45 -10.40
N THR A 51 7.53 17.59 -9.28
CA THR A 51 6.68 16.52 -8.74
C THR A 51 5.25 16.62 -9.29
N THR A 52 4.75 15.51 -9.83
CA THR A 52 3.32 15.36 -10.13
C THR A 52 2.77 14.19 -9.30
N ILE A 53 1.69 14.44 -8.57
CA ILE A 53 0.94 13.40 -7.87
C ILE A 53 -0.27 13.04 -8.73
N THR A 54 -0.45 11.76 -9.05
CA THR A 54 -1.76 11.27 -9.50
C THR A 54 -2.47 10.67 -8.31
N VAL A 55 -3.66 11.18 -8.02
CA VAL A 55 -4.59 10.61 -7.04
C VAL A 55 -5.70 9.98 -7.83
N ARG A 56 -6.15 8.77 -7.47
CA ARG A 56 -7.47 8.32 -7.94
C ARG A 56 -8.51 9.16 -7.20
N SER A 57 -8.89 10.27 -7.82
CA SER A 57 -9.86 11.24 -7.35
C SER A 57 -10.72 11.61 -8.55
N PRO A 58 -12.00 12.00 -8.37
CA PRO A 58 -12.75 12.62 -9.47
C PRO A 58 -12.06 13.87 -10.07
N VAL A 59 -11.04 14.40 -9.40
CA VAL A 59 -10.24 15.57 -9.84
C VAL A 59 -8.96 15.18 -10.58
N LEU A 60 -8.42 13.97 -10.37
CA LEU A 60 -7.16 13.54 -10.97
C LEU A 60 -7.33 12.21 -11.72
N PRO A 61 -6.98 12.17 -13.01
CA PRO A 61 -7.24 11.02 -13.85
C PRO A 61 -6.37 9.82 -13.48
N GLY A 62 -6.92 8.62 -13.65
CA GLY A 62 -6.18 7.37 -13.54
C GLY A 62 -5.18 7.18 -14.69
N ILE A 63 -4.17 6.34 -14.50
CA ILE A 63 -3.23 5.97 -15.56
C ILE A 63 -3.93 5.01 -16.53
N LEU A 64 -4.01 5.40 -17.80
CA LEU A 64 -4.55 4.59 -18.89
C LEU A 64 -3.47 3.67 -19.47
N GLU A 65 -2.37 4.27 -19.91
CA GLU A 65 -1.27 3.58 -20.61
C GLU A 65 0.07 4.24 -20.30
N ILE A 66 1.13 3.44 -20.27
CA ILE A 66 2.50 3.93 -20.17
C ILE A 66 3.23 3.60 -21.47
N LYS A 67 3.77 4.64 -22.11
CA LYS A 67 4.68 4.58 -23.26
C LYS A 67 6.11 4.87 -22.80
N GLU A 68 7.10 4.83 -23.69
CA GLU A 68 8.53 4.92 -23.33
C GLU A 68 8.89 6.04 -22.34
N HIS A 69 8.39 7.26 -22.57
CA HIS A 69 8.62 8.41 -21.69
C HIS A 69 7.33 9.12 -21.27
N THR A 70 6.18 8.63 -21.72
CA THR A 70 4.89 9.34 -21.61
C THR A 70 3.90 8.48 -20.85
N VAL A 71 3.22 9.07 -19.87
CA VAL A 71 2.08 8.48 -19.18
C VAL A 71 0.82 9.13 -19.72
N MET A 72 -0.08 8.29 -20.23
CA MET A 72 -1.41 8.68 -20.66
C MET A 72 -2.40 8.50 -19.52
N PHE A 73 -3.25 9.50 -19.34
CA PHE A 73 -4.26 9.52 -18.30
C PHE A 73 -5.66 9.26 -18.89
N ASP A 74 -6.59 8.78 -18.07
CA ASP A 74 -7.94 8.39 -18.53
C ASP A 74 -8.81 9.56 -19.01
N ASN A 75 -8.42 10.80 -18.69
CA ASN A 75 -9.02 12.02 -19.24
C ASN A 75 -8.44 12.44 -20.61
N GLY A 76 -7.47 11.70 -21.13
CA GLY A 76 -6.79 11.99 -22.40
C GLY A 76 -5.52 12.83 -22.27
N ASP A 77 -5.16 13.30 -21.07
CA ASP A 77 -3.91 14.05 -20.86
C ASP A 77 -2.69 13.14 -21.03
N GLU A 78 -1.62 13.73 -21.56
CA GLU A 78 -0.33 13.05 -21.74
C GLU A 78 0.79 13.87 -21.11
N HIS A 79 1.58 13.23 -20.24
CA HIS A 79 2.71 13.89 -19.60
C HIS A 79 3.95 13.01 -19.61
N GLN A 80 5.13 13.64 -19.75
CA GLN A 80 6.39 12.95 -19.69
C GLN A 80 6.92 12.83 -18.26
N PHE A 81 7.38 11.63 -17.91
CA PHE A 81 7.97 11.34 -16.60
C PHE A 81 9.28 10.58 -16.74
N GLN A 82 10.25 10.93 -15.90
CA GLN A 82 11.56 10.26 -15.81
C GLN A 82 11.57 9.19 -14.71
N ALA A 83 10.64 9.27 -13.76
CA ALA A 83 10.43 8.23 -12.77
C ALA A 83 8.95 8.11 -12.37
N ILE A 84 8.54 6.90 -11.99
CA ILE A 84 7.23 6.60 -11.43
C ILE A 84 7.41 5.87 -10.09
N ILE A 85 6.79 6.40 -9.04
CA ILE A 85 6.80 5.82 -7.70
C ILE A 85 5.39 5.33 -7.36
N PHE A 86 5.22 4.02 -7.26
CA PHE A 86 3.96 3.40 -6.86
C PHE A 86 3.79 3.44 -5.34
N ALA A 87 2.97 4.37 -4.84
CA ALA A 87 2.52 4.41 -3.46
C ALA A 87 1.19 3.65 -3.28
N THR A 88 1.10 2.46 -3.88
CA THR A 88 -0.15 1.70 -4.00
C THR A 88 -0.50 0.86 -2.77
N GLY A 89 0.34 0.90 -1.74
CA GLY A 89 0.18 0.13 -0.52
C GLY A 89 0.54 -1.35 -0.70
N TYR A 90 0.34 -2.13 0.36
CA TYR A 90 0.77 -3.53 0.43
C TYR A 90 -0.43 -4.48 0.40
N LYS A 91 -0.21 -5.70 -0.10
CA LYS A 91 -1.16 -6.80 0.01
C LYS A 91 -0.79 -7.69 1.18
N ASN A 92 -1.77 -8.07 1.99
CA ASN A 92 -1.58 -9.12 2.99
C ASN A 92 -1.42 -10.46 2.26
N ILE A 93 -0.29 -11.13 2.48
CA ILE A 93 0.00 -12.43 1.85
C ILE A 93 -0.25 -13.62 2.78
N ALA A 94 -0.86 -13.41 3.95
CA ALA A 94 -1.21 -14.48 4.89
C ALA A 94 -1.97 -15.62 4.20
N THR A 95 -2.91 -15.30 3.31
CA THR A 95 -3.73 -16.26 2.55
C THR A 95 -2.93 -17.16 1.61
N LYS A 96 -1.65 -16.86 1.34
CA LYS A 96 -0.78 -17.68 0.50
C LYS A 96 -0.10 -18.82 1.25
N TRP A 97 0.07 -18.69 2.57
CA TRP A 97 0.83 -19.65 3.38
C TRP A 97 0.05 -20.19 4.58
N LEU A 98 -0.91 -19.43 5.08
CA LEU A 98 -1.82 -19.88 6.14
C LEU A 98 -2.88 -20.78 5.52
N LYS A 99 -3.01 -22.01 6.02
CA LYS A 99 -4.09 -22.93 5.61
C LYS A 99 -5.38 -22.59 6.36
N ASP A 100 -6.51 -22.97 5.79
CA ASP A 100 -7.84 -22.85 6.42
C ASP A 100 -8.16 -21.43 6.92
N TYR A 101 -7.66 -20.43 6.19
CA TYR A 101 -7.73 -19.02 6.59
C TYR A 101 -9.12 -18.41 6.45
N SER A 102 -10.10 -19.11 5.87
CA SER A 102 -11.40 -18.55 5.49
C SER A 102 -12.21 -18.02 6.68
N SER A 103 -11.98 -18.53 7.89
CA SER A 103 -12.58 -18.02 9.13
C SER A 103 -11.93 -16.72 9.63
N ILE A 104 -10.75 -16.36 9.12
CA ILE A 104 -9.91 -15.25 9.61
C ILE A 104 -9.77 -14.15 8.55
N PHE A 105 -9.55 -14.53 7.30
CA PHE A 105 -9.26 -13.62 6.19
C PHE A 105 -10.20 -13.87 5.00
N LEU A 106 -10.62 -12.79 4.34
CA LEU A 106 -11.12 -12.84 2.98
C LEU A 106 -9.98 -13.24 2.01
N GLN A 107 -10.34 -13.67 0.81
CA GLN A 107 -9.37 -14.09 -0.21
C GLN A 107 -8.35 -12.99 -0.57
N ASP A 108 -8.74 -11.72 -0.45
CA ASP A 108 -7.87 -10.56 -0.69
C ASP A 108 -6.93 -10.23 0.51
N GLY A 109 -6.99 -11.03 1.58
CA GLY A 109 -6.22 -10.87 2.80
C GLY A 109 -6.80 -9.89 3.81
N THR A 110 -8.02 -9.39 3.59
CA THR A 110 -8.72 -8.55 4.57
C THR A 110 -9.16 -9.37 5.79
N LEU A 111 -8.82 -8.90 6.99
CA LEU A 111 -9.19 -9.56 8.25
C LEU A 111 -10.72 -9.49 8.48
N ILE A 112 -11.34 -10.64 8.72
CA ILE A 112 -12.74 -10.79 9.12
C ILE A 112 -12.82 -10.99 10.64
N ASN A 113 -11.98 -11.88 11.17
CA ASN A 113 -11.98 -12.25 12.58
C ASN A 113 -10.55 -12.31 13.13
N TRP A 114 -10.35 -11.83 14.35
CA TRP A 114 -9.05 -11.87 15.03
C TRP A 114 -8.77 -13.22 15.68
N LYS A 115 -9.79 -14.05 15.89
CA LYS A 115 -9.67 -15.42 16.44
C LYS A 115 -10.01 -16.43 15.35
N GLY A 116 -9.04 -17.27 15.03
CA GLY A 116 -9.22 -18.40 14.15
C GLY A 116 -9.65 -19.67 14.88
N GLU A 117 -9.86 -20.72 14.10
CA GLU A 117 -10.03 -22.06 14.62
C GLU A 117 -8.69 -22.60 15.17
N ASN A 118 -8.76 -23.59 16.06
CA ASN A 118 -7.58 -24.30 16.58
C ASN A 118 -6.56 -23.43 17.35
N GLY A 119 -7.02 -22.36 17.99
CA GLY A 119 -6.18 -21.54 18.89
C GLY A 119 -5.25 -20.56 18.17
N LEU A 120 -5.49 -20.28 16.88
CA LEU A 120 -4.80 -19.24 16.14
C LEU A 120 -5.41 -17.86 16.42
N TYR A 121 -4.57 -16.85 16.59
CA TYR A 121 -4.99 -15.45 16.75
C TYR A 121 -4.25 -14.53 15.78
N CYS A 122 -4.90 -13.47 15.35
CA CYS A 122 -4.37 -12.49 14.39
C CYS A 122 -4.46 -11.08 14.97
N ALA A 123 -3.30 -10.51 15.32
CA ALA A 123 -3.15 -9.13 15.75
C ALA A 123 -2.44 -8.31 14.66
N GLY A 124 -2.75 -7.02 14.53
CA GLY A 124 -2.08 -6.13 13.56
C GLY A 124 -2.79 -5.94 12.22
N PHE A 125 -3.83 -6.74 11.92
CA PHE A 125 -4.44 -6.77 10.58
C PHE A 125 -5.67 -5.86 10.41
N SER A 126 -6.13 -5.19 11.48
CA SER A 126 -7.40 -4.44 11.47
C SER A 126 -7.36 -3.12 10.70
N LYS A 127 -6.19 -2.64 10.26
CA LYS A 127 -6.00 -1.31 9.62
C LYS A 127 -6.53 -0.13 10.47
N ARG A 128 -6.70 -0.30 11.79
CA ARG A 128 -7.20 0.72 12.74
C ARG A 128 -6.07 1.35 13.58
N GLY A 129 -4.84 1.31 13.08
CA GLY A 129 -3.66 1.84 13.76
C GLY A 129 -3.39 1.20 15.13
N ILE A 130 -2.61 1.90 15.96
CA ILE A 130 -2.14 1.41 17.28
C ILE A 130 -3.31 1.09 18.21
N ALA A 131 -4.37 1.90 18.21
CA ALA A 131 -5.56 1.66 19.01
C ALA A 131 -6.23 0.32 18.65
N GLY A 132 -6.34 0.02 17.36
CA GLY A 132 -6.85 -1.26 16.88
C GLY A 132 -5.98 -2.44 17.30
N ILE A 133 -4.66 -2.29 17.26
CA ILE A 133 -3.71 -3.32 17.71
C ILE A 133 -3.89 -3.59 19.20
N SER A 134 -3.96 -2.54 20.03
CA SER A 134 -4.13 -2.67 21.47
C SER A 134 -5.45 -3.35 21.84
N MET A 135 -6.54 -3.01 21.15
CA MET A 135 -7.85 -3.63 21.38
C MET A 135 -7.82 -5.13 21.10
N VAL A 136 -7.26 -5.53 19.95
CA VAL A 136 -7.14 -6.95 19.58
C VAL A 136 -6.21 -7.70 20.54
N ALA A 137 -5.08 -7.10 20.93
CA ALA A 137 -4.17 -7.71 21.90
C ALA A 137 -4.83 -7.99 23.25
N ARG A 138 -5.69 -7.08 23.74
CA ARG A 138 -6.47 -7.31 24.97
C ARG A 138 -7.49 -8.43 24.80
N ALA A 139 -8.23 -8.44 23.69
CA ALA A 139 -9.22 -9.48 23.40
C ALA A 139 -8.56 -10.88 23.35
N ILE A 140 -7.40 -11.00 22.73
CA ILE A 140 -6.60 -12.24 22.71
C ILE A 140 -6.19 -12.64 24.14
N ALA A 141 -5.67 -11.71 24.93
CA ALA A 141 -5.23 -11.99 26.29
C ALA A 141 -6.40 -12.46 27.19
N ASP A 142 -7.59 -11.89 27.03
CA ASP A 142 -8.76 -12.30 27.80
C ASP A 142 -9.30 -13.67 27.37
N ASP A 143 -9.32 -13.95 26.07
CA ASP A 143 -9.69 -15.28 25.56
C ASP A 143 -8.74 -16.37 26.04
N LEU A 144 -7.42 -16.11 26.05
CA LEU A 144 -6.42 -17.03 26.59
C LEU A 144 -6.62 -17.31 28.08
N LYS A 145 -7.08 -16.34 28.88
CA LYS A 145 -7.39 -16.58 30.31
C LYS A 145 -8.55 -17.54 30.47
N ILE A 146 -9.56 -17.48 29.61
CA ILE A 146 -10.71 -18.39 29.61
C ILE A 146 -10.25 -19.80 29.23
N VAL A 147 -9.58 -19.93 28.07
CA VAL A 147 -9.09 -21.23 27.57
C VAL A 147 -8.13 -21.90 28.55
N ARG A 148 -7.31 -21.13 29.28
CA ARG A 148 -6.41 -21.69 30.30
C ARG A 148 -7.15 -22.20 31.53
N ARG A 149 -8.25 -21.54 31.95
CA ARG A 149 -9.07 -21.99 33.09
C ARG A 149 -9.81 -23.28 32.77
N ASP A 150 -10.29 -23.46 31.54
CA ASP A 150 -10.99 -24.68 31.13
C ASP A 150 -10.08 -25.92 31.05
N LYS A 151 -8.75 -25.74 31.16
CA LYS A 151 -7.75 -26.82 31.11
C LYS A 151 -7.15 -27.19 32.47
N ILE A 152 -7.56 -26.53 33.56
CA ILE A 152 -7.12 -26.79 34.95
C ILE A 152 -8.32 -27.30 35.73
#